data_AF-A0A6A5ASY5-F1
#
_entry.id   AF-A0A6A5ASY5-F1
#
_cell.length_a   1.000
_cell.length_b   1.000
_cell.length_c   1.000
_cell.angle_alpha   90.00
_cell.angle_beta   90.00
_cell.angle_gamma   90.00
#
_symmetry.space_group_name_H-M   'P 1'
#
loop_
_entity.id
_entity.type
_entity.pdbx_description
1 polymer ?
#
loop_
_entity_poly.entity_id
_entity_poly.type
_entity_poly.pdbx_seq_one_letter_code
_entity_poly.pdbx_strand_id
1 'polypeptide(L)'
;DLIRVTTENSLFKDLARYLVHRQDLDLWGKVLVKAVEGEAEAPSRRALIDQVVQTALPEAKNPDEVSTTVRAFMNAELPNELIELLERIVLQGTEFSTNKNLQNLLVLTAIKACKEKVMDYVNRLDNFDGPDIARIAVGEQYQLYEEAFV
;
A
#
# COMPACT_ATOMS: atom_id res chain seq x y z
N ASP A 1 2.95 17.34 -17.76
CA ASP A 1 1.60 17.77 -18.15
C ASP A 1 0.44 16.98 -17.57
N LEU A 2 0.36 15.65 -17.73
CA LEU A 2 -0.81 14.89 -17.29
C LEU A 2 -1.15 15.10 -15.79
N ILE A 3 -0.19 14.97 -14.87
CA ILE A 3 -0.40 15.18 -13.42
C ILE A 3 -0.96 16.58 -13.10
N ARG A 4 -0.50 17.64 -13.80
CA ARG A 4 -1.01 19.01 -13.62
C ARG A 4 -2.46 19.13 -14.10
N VAL A 5 -2.75 18.65 -15.31
CA VAL A 5 -4.10 18.66 -15.89
C VAL A 5 -5.10 17.86 -15.04
N THR A 6 -4.67 16.72 -14.50
CA THR A 6 -5.54 15.87 -13.67
C THR A 6 -5.77 16.46 -12.28
N THR A 7 -4.76 17.15 -11.73
CA THR A 7 -4.89 17.90 -10.46
C THR A 7 -5.79 19.12 -10.62
N GLU A 8 -5.70 19.83 -11.75
CA GLU A 8 -6.56 21.00 -12.05
C GLU A 8 -8.02 20.61 -12.33
N ASN A 9 -8.30 19.39 -12.80
CA ASN A 9 -9.64 18.91 -13.12
C ASN A 9 -10.26 17.99 -12.05
N SER A 10 -9.60 17.80 -10.89
CA SER A 10 -10.04 16.84 -9.84
C SER A 10 -10.22 15.39 -10.33
N LEU A 11 -9.55 15.03 -11.43
CA LEU A 11 -9.66 13.72 -12.09
C LEU A 11 -8.75 12.66 -11.41
N PHE A 12 -8.66 12.70 -10.09
CA PHE A 12 -7.76 11.85 -9.31
C PHE A 12 -8.03 10.35 -9.49
N LYS A 13 -9.25 9.96 -9.90
CA LYS A 13 -9.59 8.57 -10.25
C LYS A 13 -8.80 8.05 -11.45
N ASP A 14 -8.79 8.80 -12.55
CA ASP A 14 -8.07 8.38 -13.76
C ASP A 14 -6.56 8.41 -13.53
N LEU A 15 -6.05 9.37 -12.73
CA LEU A 15 -4.64 9.38 -12.35
C LEU A 15 -4.27 8.18 -11.48
N ALA A 16 -5.11 7.84 -10.49
CA ALA A 16 -4.91 6.70 -9.62
C ALA A 16 -4.87 5.40 -10.42
N ARG A 17 -5.84 5.21 -11.33
CA ARG A 17 -5.87 4.03 -12.21
C ARG A 17 -4.65 3.98 -13.12
N TYR A 18 -4.25 5.12 -13.71
CA TYR A 18 -3.07 5.20 -14.55
C TYR A 18 -1.76 4.90 -13.80
N LEU A 19 -1.62 5.37 -12.56
CA LEU A 19 -0.46 5.10 -11.71
C LEU A 19 -0.32 3.63 -11.37
N VAL A 20 -1.44 3.01 -10.98
CA VAL A 20 -1.50 1.58 -10.65
C VAL A 20 -1.16 0.75 -11.89
N HIS A 21 -1.75 1.07 -13.05
CA HIS A 21 -1.55 0.31 -14.29
C HIS A 21 -0.15 0.50 -14.90
N ARG A 22 0.46 1.68 -14.73
CA ARG A 22 1.79 1.98 -15.27
C ARG A 22 2.91 1.38 -14.43
N GLN A 23 2.65 1.07 -13.15
CA GLN A 23 3.58 0.37 -12.25
C GLN A 23 4.97 1.01 -12.18
N ASP A 24 5.04 2.33 -12.31
CA ASP A 24 6.29 3.08 -12.45
C ASP A 24 6.69 3.68 -11.10
N LEU A 25 7.68 3.06 -10.43
CA LEU A 25 8.14 3.48 -9.11
C LEU A 25 8.75 4.89 -9.10
N ASP A 26 9.32 5.35 -10.21
CA ASP A 26 9.86 6.70 -10.34
C ASP A 26 8.72 7.73 -10.42
N LEU A 27 7.64 7.39 -11.13
CA LEU A 27 6.41 8.17 -11.16
C LEU A 27 5.71 8.20 -9.80
N TRP A 28 5.63 7.07 -9.11
CA TRP A 28 5.15 7.00 -7.73
C TRP A 28 5.98 7.87 -6.81
N GLY A 29 7.32 7.82 -6.93
CA GLY A 29 8.23 8.70 -6.21
C GLY A 29 7.87 10.17 -6.45
N LYS A 30 7.73 10.60 -7.71
CA LYS A 30 7.34 11.96 -8.10
C LYS A 30 5.99 12.42 -7.54
N VAL A 31 5.03 11.52 -7.48
CA VAL A 31 3.66 11.78 -7.02
C VAL A 31 3.55 11.76 -5.49
N LEU A 32 4.31 10.87 -4.86
CA LEU A 32 4.37 10.70 -3.41
C LEU A 32 5.45 11.57 -2.76
N VAL A 33 6.22 12.37 -3.53
CA VAL A 33 7.21 13.32 -2.98
C VAL A 33 6.54 14.15 -1.89
N LYS A 34 7.04 14.02 -0.66
CA LYS A 34 6.74 14.95 0.45
C LYS A 34 7.04 16.35 -0.09
N ALA A 35 6.07 17.26 0.01
CA ALA A 35 6.31 18.66 -0.33
C ALA A 35 7.63 19.08 0.35
N VAL A 36 8.53 19.67 -0.45
CA VAL A 36 9.86 20.08 -0.01
C VAL A 36 9.72 20.83 1.32
N GLU A 37 10.60 20.55 2.28
CA GLU A 37 10.58 21.16 3.61
C GLU A 37 10.30 22.68 3.52
N GLY A 38 9.08 23.08 3.89
CA GLY A 38 8.63 24.48 3.83
C GLY A 38 7.33 24.73 3.05
N GLU A 39 6.85 23.79 2.22
CA GLU A 39 5.57 23.94 1.52
C GLU A 39 4.47 23.03 2.11
N ALA A 40 3.26 23.58 2.23
CA ALA A 40 2.11 22.83 2.70
C ALA A 40 1.88 21.61 1.80
N GLU A 41 1.70 20.46 2.44
CA GLU A 41 1.44 19.20 1.78
C GLU A 41 0.29 19.35 0.78
N ALA A 42 0.54 19.07 -0.50
CA ALA A 42 -0.47 19.32 -1.52
C ALA A 42 -1.70 18.43 -1.23
N PRO A 43 -2.91 19.00 -1.06
CA PRO A 43 -4.13 18.23 -0.79
C PRO A 43 -4.44 17.19 -1.89
N SER A 44 -3.88 17.41 -3.08
CA SER A 44 -3.88 16.47 -4.20
C SER A 44 -3.19 15.14 -3.90
N ARG A 45 -2.14 15.09 -3.06
CA ARG A 45 -1.44 13.84 -2.72
C ARG A 45 -2.35 12.92 -1.90
N ARG A 46 -2.94 13.46 -0.82
CA ARG A 46 -3.87 12.73 0.04
C ARG A 46 -5.10 12.28 -0.77
N ALA A 47 -5.67 13.16 -1.58
CA ALA A 47 -6.80 12.85 -2.45
C ALA A 47 -6.47 11.73 -3.46
N LEU A 48 -5.27 11.74 -4.03
CA LEU A 48 -4.84 10.71 -4.96
C LEU A 48 -4.64 9.36 -4.28
N ILE A 49 -3.97 9.33 -3.12
CA ILE A 49 -3.82 8.11 -2.32
C ILE A 49 -5.19 7.53 -1.97
N ASP A 50 -6.10 8.39 -1.51
CA ASP A 50 -7.48 8.00 -1.21
C ASP A 50 -8.16 7.41 -2.46
N GLN A 51 -8.05 8.04 -3.64
CA GLN A 51 -8.61 7.46 -4.87
C GLN A 51 -7.94 6.14 -5.30
N VAL A 52 -6.64 5.96 -5.05
CA VAL A 52 -5.93 4.70 -5.30
C VAL A 52 -6.51 3.58 -4.44
N VAL A 53 -6.62 3.82 -3.13
CA VAL A 53 -7.16 2.84 -2.17
C VAL A 53 -8.65 2.62 -2.39
N GLN A 54 -9.39 3.69 -2.72
CA GLN A 54 -10.84 3.64 -2.83
C GLN A 54 -11.36 3.07 -4.14
N THR A 55 -10.65 3.31 -5.25
CA THR A 55 -11.13 3.02 -6.61
C THR A 55 -10.14 2.16 -7.40
N ALA A 56 -8.88 2.57 -7.52
CA ALA A 56 -7.95 1.93 -8.45
C ALA A 56 -7.58 0.50 -8.01
N LEU A 57 -7.35 0.27 -6.72
CA LEU A 57 -7.00 -1.07 -6.23
C LEU A 57 -8.14 -2.08 -6.11
N PRO A 58 -9.38 -1.74 -5.72
CA PRO A 58 -10.47 -2.71 -5.83
C PRO A 58 -10.76 -3.11 -7.29
N GLU A 59 -10.38 -2.27 -8.26
CA GLU A 59 -10.42 -2.63 -9.69
C GLU A 59 -9.16 -3.38 -10.17
N ALA A 60 -8.04 -3.27 -9.44
CA ALA A 60 -6.80 -3.96 -9.76
C ALA A 60 -6.97 -5.46 -9.48
N LYS A 61 -6.92 -6.25 -10.54
CA LYS A 61 -6.91 -7.72 -10.47
C LYS A 61 -5.51 -8.30 -10.62
N ASN A 62 -4.53 -7.47 -10.99
CA ASN A 62 -3.17 -7.94 -11.17
C ASN A 62 -2.40 -7.86 -9.86
N PRO A 63 -1.76 -8.96 -9.41
CA PRO A 63 -0.92 -8.95 -8.21
C PRO A 63 0.24 -7.95 -8.33
N ASP A 64 0.80 -7.77 -9.53
CA ASP A 64 1.91 -6.83 -9.76
C ASP A 64 1.50 -5.37 -9.53
N GLU A 65 0.25 -5.01 -9.84
CA GLU A 65 -0.29 -3.65 -9.64
C GLU A 65 -0.37 -3.31 -8.15
N VAL A 66 -0.91 -4.24 -7.37
CA VAL A 66 -0.98 -4.14 -5.91
C VAL A 66 0.43 -4.08 -5.33
N SER A 67 1.32 -4.98 -5.77
CA SER A 67 2.71 -5.07 -5.28
C SER A 67 3.49 -3.78 -5.51
N THR A 68 3.35 -3.19 -6.71
CA THR A 68 4.03 -1.93 -7.03
C THR A 68 3.51 -0.78 -6.19
N THR A 69 2.19 -0.72 -5.96
CA THR A 69 1.56 0.30 -5.13
C THR A 69 2.01 0.21 -3.67
N VAL A 70 2.10 -1.01 -3.13
CA VAL A 70 2.62 -1.25 -1.79
C VAL A 70 4.07 -0.79 -1.68
N ARG A 71 4.93 -1.15 -2.64
CA ARG A 71 6.33 -0.75 -2.66
C ARG A 71 6.50 0.77 -2.74
N ALA A 72 5.65 1.44 -3.52
CA ALA A 72 5.60 2.89 -3.58
C ALA A 72 5.27 3.52 -2.21
N PHE A 73 4.26 2.99 -1.51
CA PHE A 73 3.84 3.52 -0.19
C PHE A 73 4.92 3.27 0.88
N MET A 74 5.61 2.12 0.80
CA MET A 74 6.75 1.83 1.65
C MET A 74 7.90 2.83 1.44
N ASN A 75 8.28 3.08 0.19
CA ASN A 75 9.33 4.05 -0.16
C ASN A 75 8.95 5.48 0.25
N ALA A 76 7.65 5.80 0.23
CA ALA A 76 7.13 7.08 0.68
C ALA A 76 6.98 7.19 2.21
N GLU A 77 7.31 6.14 2.97
CA GLU A 77 7.16 6.06 4.42
C GLU A 77 5.71 6.30 4.90
N LEU A 78 4.74 5.73 4.19
CA LEU A 78 3.30 5.86 4.47
C LEU A 78 2.70 4.55 5.02
N PRO A 79 3.03 4.15 6.27
CA PRO A 79 2.60 2.86 6.81
C PRO A 79 1.10 2.82 7.15
N ASN A 80 0.47 3.95 7.48
CA ASN A 80 -0.95 3.98 7.83
C ASN A 80 -1.82 3.75 6.59
N GLU A 81 -1.49 4.45 5.50
CA GLU A 81 -2.13 4.30 4.20
C GLU A 81 -1.91 2.90 3.63
N LEU A 82 -0.73 2.31 3.87
CA LEU A 82 -0.43 0.94 3.48
C LEU A 82 -1.29 -0.08 4.26
N ILE A 83 -1.52 0.12 5.57
CA ILE A 83 -2.41 -0.74 6.36
C ILE A 83 -3.83 -0.68 5.81
N GLU A 84 -4.37 0.52 5.56
CA GLU A 84 -5.74 0.68 5.06
C GLU A 84 -5.95 -0.02 3.70
N LEU A 85 -4.94 0.10 2.83
CA LEU A 85 -4.89 -0.58 1.55
C LEU A 85 -4.93 -2.10 1.70
N LEU A 86 -4.04 -2.64 2.54
CA LEU A 86 -3.95 -4.08 2.77
C LEU A 86 -5.19 -4.61 3.48
N GLU A 87 -5.77 -3.86 4.42
CA GLU A 87 -7.05 -4.18 5.06
C GLU A 87 -8.15 -4.33 4.01
N ARG A 88 -8.27 -3.40 3.06
CA ARG A 88 -9.27 -3.54 2.00
C ARG A 88 -9.05 -4.77 1.15
N ILE A 89 -7.84 -4.96 0.63
CA ILE A 89 -7.57 -6.02 -0.34
C ILE A 89 -7.69 -7.39 0.33
N VAL A 90 -7.07 -7.55 1.51
CA VAL A 90 -7.02 -8.83 2.21
C VAL A 90 -8.33 -9.12 2.95
N LEU A 91 -8.97 -8.14 3.59
CA LEU A 91 -10.18 -8.38 4.39
C LEU A 91 -11.50 -8.32 3.59
N GLN A 92 -11.56 -7.67 2.42
CA GLN A 92 -12.80 -7.62 1.61
C GLN A 92 -13.07 -8.90 0.81
N GLY A 93 -12.32 -9.99 1.02
CA GLY A 93 -12.60 -11.27 0.36
C GLY A 93 -12.28 -11.27 -1.14
N THR A 94 -11.30 -10.47 -1.57
CA THR A 94 -10.82 -10.48 -2.96
C THR A 94 -10.00 -11.73 -3.24
N GLU A 95 -9.60 -11.95 -4.49
CA GLU A 95 -8.66 -13.03 -4.86
C GLU A 95 -7.32 -12.99 -4.09
N PHE A 96 -6.99 -11.83 -3.53
CA PHE A 96 -5.79 -11.60 -2.73
C PHE A 96 -5.96 -11.97 -1.25
N SER A 97 -7.19 -12.22 -0.78
CA SER A 97 -7.46 -12.59 0.61
C SER A 97 -6.80 -13.89 1.03
N THR A 98 -6.51 -14.79 0.10
CA THR A 98 -5.81 -16.07 0.37
C THR A 98 -4.30 -15.96 0.16
N ASN A 99 -3.79 -14.80 -0.26
CA ASN A 99 -2.38 -14.61 -0.55
C ASN A 99 -1.57 -14.46 0.75
N LYS A 100 -0.83 -15.52 1.11
CA LYS A 100 0.04 -15.57 2.29
C LYS A 100 0.97 -14.37 2.40
N ASN A 101 1.56 -13.93 1.29
CA ASN A 101 2.51 -12.82 1.28
C ASN A 101 1.85 -11.48 1.65
N LEU A 102 0.66 -11.21 1.11
CA LEU A 102 -0.09 -10.00 1.45
C LEU A 102 -0.63 -10.03 2.90
N GLN A 103 -1.03 -11.22 3.39
CA GLN A 103 -1.41 -11.38 4.80
C GLN A 103 -0.21 -11.11 5.73
N ASN A 104 0.96 -11.69 5.42
CA ASN A 104 2.19 -11.44 6.17
C ASN A 104 2.52 -9.95 6.21
N LEU A 105 2.43 -9.31 5.06
CA LEU A 105 2.71 -7.90 4.88
C LEU A 105 1.79 -6.99 5.72
N LEU A 106 0.50 -7.31 5.77
CA LEU A 106 -0.49 -6.60 6.60
C LEU A 106 -0.11 -6.67 8.08
N VAL A 107 0.17 -7.88 8.57
CA VAL A 107 0.52 -8.10 9.98
C VAL A 107 1.84 -7.42 10.34
N LEU A 108 2.87 -7.53 9.50
CA LEU A 108 4.17 -6.89 9.74
C LEU A 108 4.07 -5.36 9.76
N THR A 109 3.30 -4.79 8.84
CA THR A 109 3.07 -3.34 8.81
C THR A 109 2.29 -2.90 10.05
N ALA A 110 1.29 -3.67 10.47
CA ALA A 110 0.54 -3.43 11.69
C ALA A 110 1.41 -3.53 12.96
N ILE A 111 2.34 -4.48 13.05
CA ILE A 111 3.25 -4.59 14.21
C ILE A 111 4.08 -3.32 14.43
N LYS A 112 4.48 -2.64 13.34
CA LYS A 112 5.28 -1.42 13.41
C LYS A 112 4.45 -0.15 13.59
N ALA A 113 3.33 -0.02 12.89
CA ALA A 113 2.54 1.22 12.89
C ALA A 113 1.27 1.17 13.75
N CYS A 114 0.67 -0.01 13.99
CA CYS A 114 -0.60 -0.15 14.71
C CYS A 114 -0.73 -1.49 15.45
N LYS A 115 -0.02 -1.61 16.59
CA LYS A 115 0.04 -2.86 17.38
C LYS A 115 -1.31 -3.33 17.91
N GLU A 116 -2.23 -2.40 18.13
CA GLU A 116 -3.58 -2.69 18.65
C GLU A 116 -4.40 -3.57 17.70
N LYS A 117 -4.20 -3.41 16.39
CA LYS A 117 -4.92 -4.17 15.36
C LYS A 117 -4.27 -5.51 15.01
N VAL A 118 -3.02 -5.74 15.40
CA VAL A 118 -2.27 -6.99 15.09
C VAL A 118 -3.03 -8.23 15.56
N MET A 119 -3.59 -8.18 16.77
CA MET A 119 -4.38 -9.27 17.32
C MET A 119 -5.64 -9.53 16.49
N ASP A 120 -6.34 -8.50 16.01
CA ASP A 120 -7.51 -8.69 15.14
C ASP A 120 -7.12 -9.38 13.83
N TYR A 121 -6.03 -8.94 13.20
CA TYR A 121 -5.52 -9.54 11.98
C TYR A 121 -5.10 -10.99 12.17
N VAL A 122 -4.34 -11.30 13.22
CA VAL A 122 -3.93 -12.67 13.55
C VAL A 122 -5.13 -13.60 13.77
N ASN A 123 -6.24 -13.10 14.32
CA ASN A 123 -7.45 -13.91 14.51
C ASN A 123 -8.29 -14.07 13.24
N ARG A 124 -8.17 -13.16 12.27
CA ARG A 124 -8.99 -13.14 11.05
C ARG A 124 -8.30 -13.74 9.83
N LEU A 125 -6.97 -13.72 9.82
CA LEU A 125 -6.13 -14.22 8.74
C LEU A 125 -5.80 -15.69 9.01
N ASP A 126 -5.92 -16.56 8.00
CA ASP A 126 -5.71 -18.01 8.18
C ASP A 126 -4.45 -18.53 7.44
N ASN A 127 -3.90 -17.74 6.50
CA ASN A 127 -2.83 -18.19 5.60
C ASN A 127 -1.47 -17.54 5.88
N PHE A 128 -1.34 -16.73 6.93
CA PHE A 128 -0.10 -16.03 7.27
C PHE A 128 0.91 -16.93 8.00
N ASP A 129 2.20 -16.58 7.94
CA ASP A 129 3.29 -17.32 8.62
C ASP A 129 3.58 -16.74 10.02
N GLY A 130 2.87 -17.21 11.03
CA GLY A 130 3.08 -16.76 12.41
C GLY A 130 4.54 -16.86 12.90
N PRO A 131 5.23 -18.00 12.73
CA PRO A 131 6.63 -18.16 13.13
C PRO A 131 7.60 -17.18 12.44
N ASP A 132 7.46 -16.99 11.13
CA ASP A 132 8.32 -16.10 10.36
C ASP A 132 8.04 -14.64 10.69
N ILE A 133 6.76 -14.25 10.77
CA ILE A 133 6.34 -12.92 11.22
C ILE A 133 6.86 -12.61 12.62
N ALA A 134 6.80 -13.57 13.56
CA ALA A 134 7.33 -13.39 14.90
C ALA A 134 8.85 -13.17 14.88
N ARG A 135 9.59 -13.87 14.00
CA ARG A 135 11.03 -13.65 13.79
C ARG A 135 11.32 -12.25 13.25
N ILE A 136 10.60 -11.80 12.24
CA ILE A 136 10.74 -10.45 11.67
C ILE A 136 10.29 -9.38 12.67
N ALA A 137 9.27 -9.65 13.48
CA ALA A 137 8.83 -8.70 14.50
C ALA A 137 9.88 -8.49 15.59
N VAL A 138 10.70 -9.52 15.84
CA VAL A 138 11.79 -9.49 16.84
C VAL A 138 13.12 -9.02 16.24
N GLY A 139 13.35 -9.22 14.93
CA GLY A 139 14.55 -8.76 14.22
C GLY A 139 14.31 -7.47 13.45
N GLU A 140 15.27 -6.55 13.41
CA GLU A 140 15.14 -5.29 12.63
C GLU A 140 15.11 -5.50 11.09
N GLN A 141 15.15 -6.74 10.60
CA GLN A 141 15.26 -7.06 9.18
C GLN A 141 13.91 -7.06 8.48
N TYR A 142 13.53 -5.88 8.01
CA TYR A 142 12.52 -5.65 6.99
C TYR A 142 12.95 -6.17 5.59
N GLN A 143 13.55 -7.36 5.48
CA GLN A 143 14.03 -7.91 4.20
C GLN A 143 13.05 -8.89 3.52
N LEU A 144 12.05 -9.39 4.24
CA LEU A 144 11.07 -10.35 3.69
C LEU A 144 10.02 -9.75 2.74
N TYR A 145 10.05 -8.42 2.56
CA TYR A 145 9.19 -7.73 1.61
C TYR A 145 9.56 -8.08 0.18
N GLU A 146 10.83 -8.32 -0.15
CA GLU A 146 11.21 -8.73 -1.51
C GLU A 146 10.80 -10.17 -1.80
N GLU A 147 10.81 -11.07 -0.82
CA GLU A 147 10.36 -12.46 -0.97
C GLU A 147 8.83 -12.58 -1.08
N ALA A 148 8.09 -11.61 -0.53
CA ALA A 148 6.63 -11.54 -0.64
C ALA A 148 6.13 -11.35 -2.10
N PHE A 149 7.00 -10.92 -3.01
CA PHE A 149 6.65 -10.57 -4.39
C PHE A 149 7.31 -11.46 -5.46
N VAL A 150 8.01 -12.54 -5.07
CA VAL A 150 8.67 -13.51 -5.99
C VAL A 150 7.91 -14.83 -6.08
#